data_AF-A0A9W6U4W3-F1
#
_entry.id   AF-A0A9W6U4W3-F1
#
_cell.length_a   1.000
_cell.length_b   1.000
_cell.length_c   1.000
_cell.angle_alpha   90.00
_cell.angle_beta   90.00
_cell.angle_gamma   90.00
#
_symmetry.space_group_name_H-M   'P 1'
#
loop_
_entity.id
_entity.type
_entity.pdbx_description
1 polymer ?
#
loop_
_entity_poly.entity_id
_entity_poly.type
_entity_poly.pdbx_seq_one_letter_code
_entity_poly.pdbx_strand_id
1 'polypeptide(L)'
;MPSSAGSIASVAVSPGEDVAPDDCRVCALGIRPPPDPPPLDIKIPSVDDPPASVASILVDAHGLEHEAATLHARFELAAAYNAGLAAHASVLHDRNRALAHEGFELDARTVNRLHEQVEALGRENTRLEDEAAVPIIWRPGAESRNRRLPITSTGYNTSWLRRARRTPDCRRG
;
A
#
# COMPACT_ATOMS: atom_id res chain seq x y z
N MET A 1 -24.76 21.67 34.21
CA MET A 1 -24.87 21.07 32.87
C MET A 1 -25.29 22.12 31.88
N PRO A 2 -24.47 22.40 30.86
CA PRO A 2 -24.96 22.87 29.57
C PRO A 2 -24.75 21.79 28.50
N SER A 3 -25.82 21.42 27.81
CA SER A 3 -25.82 20.47 26.69
C SER A 3 -25.01 21.02 25.52
N SER A 4 -23.94 20.31 25.16
CA SER A 4 -23.22 20.53 23.90
C SER A 4 -23.88 19.67 22.84
N ALA A 5 -24.74 20.27 22.01
CA ALA A 5 -25.20 19.64 20.78
C ALA A 5 -24.08 19.77 19.74
N GLY A 6 -23.38 18.67 19.48
CA GLY A 6 -22.40 18.58 18.42
C GLY A 6 -23.06 18.83 17.07
N SER A 7 -22.68 19.92 16.42
CA SER A 7 -23.04 20.18 15.03
C SER A 7 -22.17 19.27 14.16
N ILE A 8 -22.72 18.13 13.79
CA ILE A 8 -22.14 17.28 12.75
C ILE A 8 -22.48 17.99 11.44
N ALA A 9 -21.52 18.71 10.88
CA ALA A 9 -21.64 19.24 9.55
C ALA A 9 -21.83 18.05 8.59
N SER A 10 -23.03 17.90 8.05
CA SER A 10 -23.29 17.00 6.94
C SER A 10 -22.42 17.47 5.77
N VAL A 11 -21.28 16.83 5.57
CA VAL A 11 -20.54 16.94 4.32
C VAL A 11 -21.42 16.27 3.28
N ALA A 12 -22.15 17.09 2.53
CA ALA A 12 -22.78 16.66 1.30
C ALA A 12 -21.65 16.21 0.37
N VAL A 13 -21.49 14.89 0.22
CA VAL A 13 -20.71 14.33 -0.88
C VAL A 13 -21.52 14.64 -2.14
N SER A 14 -21.13 15.70 -2.85
CA SER A 14 -21.62 15.96 -4.19
C SER A 14 -21.25 14.75 -5.06
N PRO A 15 -22.21 14.10 -5.74
CA PRO A 15 -21.88 13.11 -6.75
C PRO A 15 -21.38 13.89 -7.97
N GLY A 16 -20.06 13.89 -8.20
CA GLY A 16 -19.50 14.57 -9.38
C GLY A 16 -18.11 15.17 -9.23
N GLU A 17 -17.33 14.84 -8.20
CA GLU A 17 -15.87 14.97 -8.35
C GLU A 17 -15.40 13.81 -9.23
N ASP A 18 -15.64 13.96 -10.53
CA ASP A 18 -15.17 13.08 -11.58
C ASP A 18 -13.64 13.01 -11.49
N VAL A 19 -13.13 11.87 -11.02
CA VAL A 19 -11.73 11.50 -11.21
C VAL A 19 -11.47 11.62 -12.71
N ALA A 20 -10.52 12.49 -13.09
CA ALA A 20 -10.19 12.70 -14.48
C ALA A 20 -10.03 11.33 -15.18
N PRO A 21 -10.62 11.11 -16.37
CA PRO A 21 -10.61 9.81 -17.04
C PRO A 21 -9.20 9.21 -17.19
N ASP A 22 -8.18 10.06 -17.25
CA ASP A 22 -6.77 9.70 -17.37
C ASP A 22 -6.12 9.27 -16.04
N ASP A 23 -6.71 9.65 -14.90
CA ASP A 23 -6.23 9.27 -13.55
C ASP A 23 -6.87 7.98 -13.03
N CYS A 24 -7.99 7.56 -13.64
CA CYS A 24 -8.61 6.28 -13.35
C CYS A 24 -8.00 5.18 -14.23
N ARG A 25 -7.17 4.31 -13.63
CA ARG A 25 -6.57 3.14 -14.32
C ARG A 25 -7.61 2.24 -15.01
N VAL A 26 -8.83 2.17 -14.51
CA VAL A 26 -9.92 1.40 -15.13
C VAL A 26 -10.43 2.08 -16.40
N CYS A 27 -10.60 3.41 -16.36
CA CYS A 27 -10.97 4.21 -17.53
C CYS A 27 -9.86 4.21 -18.61
N ALA A 28 -8.59 4.25 -18.20
CA ALA A 28 -7.44 4.17 -19.11
C ALA A 28 -7.35 2.83 -19.87
N LEU A 29 -7.88 1.75 -19.29
CA LEU A 29 -7.99 0.43 -19.94
C LEU A 29 -9.20 0.33 -20.88
N GLY A 30 -9.97 1.41 -21.05
CA GLY A 30 -11.17 1.44 -21.88
C GLY A 30 -12.37 0.72 -21.27
N ILE A 31 -12.28 0.30 -20.00
CA ILE A 31 -13.38 -0.34 -19.29
C ILE A 31 -14.35 0.77 -18.87
N ARG A 32 -15.44 0.90 -19.62
CA ARG A 32 -16.51 1.84 -19.32
C ARG A 32 -17.55 1.17 -18.41
N PRO A 33 -18.18 1.93 -17.48
CA PRO A 33 -19.39 1.47 -16.83
C PRO A 33 -20.41 1.02 -17.88
N PRO A 34 -21.16 -0.06 -17.63
CA PRO A 34 -22.30 -0.38 -18.46
C PRO A 34 -23.25 0.83 -18.48
N PRO A 35 -23.89 1.13 -19.63
CA PRO A 35 -24.85 2.21 -19.72
C PRO A 35 -25.99 1.99 -18.72
N ASP A 36 -26.56 3.09 -18.24
CA ASP A 36 -27.73 3.03 -17.38
C ASP A 36 -28.84 2.22 -18.06
N PRO A 37 -29.58 1.40 -17.29
CA PRO A 37 -30.73 0.70 -17.84
C PRO A 37 -31.72 1.73 -18.39
N PRO A 38 -32.36 1.45 -19.54
CA PRO A 38 -33.44 2.32 -20.02
C PRO A 38 -34.51 2.42 -18.92
N PRO A 39 -35.13 3.61 -18.77
CA PRO A 39 -36.20 3.81 -17.81
C PRO A 39 -37.33 2.81 -18.05
N LEU A 40 -37.92 2.34 -16.96
CA LEU A 40 -39.12 1.53 -16.96
C LEU A 40 -40.29 2.36 -17.53
N ASP A 41 -41.07 1.80 -18.44
CA ASP A 41 -42.13 2.51 -19.16
C ASP A 41 -43.52 2.28 -18.51
N ILE A 42 -43.51 2.05 -17.18
CA ILE A 42 -44.73 1.91 -16.37
C ILE A 42 -45.21 3.29 -15.93
N LYS A 43 -46.45 3.61 -16.28
CA LYS A 43 -47.21 4.66 -15.60
C LYS A 43 -47.94 4.06 -14.42
N ILE A 44 -47.52 4.41 -13.20
CA ILE A 44 -48.26 4.05 -11.99
C ILE A 44 -49.41 5.06 -11.84
N PRO A 45 -50.68 4.62 -11.88
CA PRO A 45 -51.80 5.54 -11.73
C PRO A 45 -51.80 6.19 -10.34
N SER A 46 -52.13 7.49 -10.31
CA SER A 46 -52.31 8.28 -9.10
C SER A 46 -53.67 7.99 -8.46
N VAL A 47 -53.80 8.28 -7.16
CA VAL A 47 -55.07 8.15 -6.42
C VAL A 47 -56.16 9.06 -7.00
N ASP A 48 -55.78 10.16 -7.65
CA ASP A 48 -56.69 11.13 -8.27
C ASP A 48 -57.04 10.78 -9.73
N ASP A 49 -56.48 9.70 -10.30
CA ASP A 49 -56.77 9.32 -11.67
C ASP A 49 -58.20 8.76 -11.79
N PRO A 50 -58.90 9.05 -12.90
CA PRO A 50 -60.21 8.47 -13.14
C PRO A 50 -60.14 6.94 -13.16
N PRO A 51 -61.21 6.24 -12.74
CA PRO A 51 -61.20 4.78 -12.61
C PRO A 51 -60.87 4.13 -13.97
N ALA A 52 -59.78 3.37 -13.97
CA ALA A 52 -59.30 2.67 -15.16
C ALA A 52 -60.31 1.63 -15.64
N SER A 53 -60.44 1.49 -16.95
CA SER A 53 -61.21 0.40 -17.55
C SER A 53 -60.55 -0.95 -17.26
N VAL A 54 -61.33 -2.03 -17.28
CA VAL A 54 -60.77 -3.39 -17.13
C VAL A 54 -59.73 -3.69 -18.22
N ALA A 55 -59.96 -3.21 -19.45
CA ALA A 55 -59.04 -3.40 -20.56
C ALA A 55 -57.70 -2.67 -20.34
N SER A 56 -57.72 -1.43 -19.82
CA SER A 56 -56.49 -0.70 -19.50
C SER A 56 -55.73 -1.36 -18.35
N ILE A 57 -56.42 -1.86 -17.32
CA ILE A 57 -55.79 -2.58 -16.21
C ILE A 57 -55.06 -3.84 -16.71
N LEU A 58 -55.65 -4.58 -17.66
CA LEU A 58 -55.01 -5.77 -18.23
C LEU A 58 -53.77 -5.43 -19.06
N VAL A 59 -53.80 -4.33 -19.81
CA VAL A 59 -52.62 -3.86 -20.56
C VAL A 59 -51.50 -3.47 -19.60
N ASP A 60 -51.82 -2.72 -18.55
CA ASP A 60 -50.84 -2.29 -17.54
C ASP A 60 -50.26 -3.50 -16.78
N ALA A 61 -51.10 -4.49 -16.45
CA ALA A 61 -50.67 -5.73 -15.79
C ALA A 61 -49.67 -6.51 -16.67
N HIS A 62 -49.94 -6.66 -17.97
CA HIS A 62 -49.00 -7.31 -18.88
C HIS A 62 -47.70 -6.52 -19.07
N GLY A 63 -47.77 -5.18 -19.09
CA GLY A 63 -46.58 -4.33 -19.10
C GLY A 63 -45.73 -4.55 -17.84
N LEU A 64 -46.36 -4.54 -16.67
CA LEU A 64 -45.72 -4.81 -15.38
C LEU A 64 -45.07 -6.20 -15.32
N GLU A 65 -45.75 -7.24 -15.80
CA GLU A 65 -45.21 -8.60 -15.87
C GLU A 65 -43.94 -8.65 -16.74
N HIS A 66 -43.97 -8.02 -17.91
CA HIS A 66 -42.82 -7.98 -18.82
C HIS A 66 -41.62 -7.24 -18.20
N GLU A 67 -41.88 -6.11 -17.54
CA GLU A 67 -40.84 -5.33 -16.89
C GLU A 67 -40.27 -6.01 -15.65
N ALA A 68 -41.11 -6.67 -14.85
CA ALA A 68 -40.65 -7.48 -13.73
C ALA A 68 -39.72 -8.61 -14.19
N ALA A 69 -40.07 -9.31 -15.28
CA ALA A 69 -39.22 -10.33 -15.87
C ALA A 69 -37.88 -9.73 -16.37
N THR A 70 -37.92 -8.57 -17.00
CA THR A 70 -36.72 -7.86 -17.49
C THR A 70 -35.80 -7.44 -16.34
N LEU A 71 -36.37 -6.90 -15.27
CA LEU A 71 -35.62 -6.47 -14.09
C LEU A 71 -35.00 -7.68 -13.37
N HIS A 72 -35.73 -8.79 -13.30
CA HIS A 72 -35.22 -10.03 -12.73
C HIS A 72 -34.01 -10.56 -13.50
N ALA A 73 -34.10 -10.65 -14.83
CA ALA A 73 -32.98 -11.09 -15.67
C ALA A 73 -31.75 -10.17 -15.53
N ARG A 74 -31.96 -8.85 -15.43
CA ARG A 74 -30.88 -7.89 -15.19
C ARG A 74 -30.23 -8.07 -13.81
N PHE A 75 -31.04 -8.30 -12.78
CA PHE A 75 -30.54 -8.55 -11.43
C PHE A 75 -29.70 -9.84 -11.38
N GLU A 76 -30.15 -10.92 -12.01
CA GLU A 76 -29.39 -12.17 -12.09
C GLU A 76 -28.04 -11.98 -12.79
N LEU A 77 -28.02 -11.24 -13.90
CA LEU A 77 -26.78 -10.93 -14.62
C LEU A 77 -25.82 -10.10 -13.74
N ALA A 78 -26.32 -9.07 -13.06
CA ALA A 78 -25.52 -8.24 -12.18
C ALA A 78 -24.98 -9.05 -10.99
N ALA A 79 -25.79 -9.94 -10.41
CA ALA A 79 -25.38 -10.84 -9.35
C ALA A 79 -24.26 -11.79 -9.81
N ALA A 80 -24.39 -12.38 -11.00
CA ALA A 80 -23.35 -13.24 -11.58
C ALA A 80 -22.05 -12.48 -11.83
N TYR A 81 -22.13 -11.26 -12.38
CA TYR A 81 -20.96 -10.42 -12.62
C TYR A 81 -20.25 -10.04 -11.31
N ASN A 82 -21.01 -9.60 -10.31
CA ASN A 82 -20.47 -9.25 -9.00
C ASN A 82 -19.84 -10.46 -8.29
N ALA A 83 -20.44 -11.64 -8.40
CA ALA A 83 -19.86 -12.88 -7.88
C ALA A 83 -18.54 -13.22 -8.59
N GLY A 84 -18.48 -13.06 -9.92
CA GLY A 84 -17.26 -13.25 -10.70
C GLY A 84 -16.15 -12.29 -10.32
N LEU A 85 -16.47 -11.00 -10.14
CA LEU A 85 -15.53 -9.99 -9.65
C LEU A 85 -15.01 -10.32 -8.25
N ALA A 86 -15.89 -10.73 -7.34
CA ALA A 86 -15.50 -11.12 -5.98
C ALA A 86 -14.55 -12.32 -5.99
N ALA A 87 -14.84 -13.34 -6.81
CA ALA A 87 -13.96 -14.50 -6.96
C ALA A 87 -12.59 -14.10 -7.54
N HIS A 88 -12.56 -13.24 -8.56
CA HIS A 88 -11.31 -12.76 -9.14
C HIS A 88 -10.49 -11.94 -8.15
N ALA A 89 -11.14 -11.04 -7.40
CA ALA A 89 -10.50 -10.26 -6.35
C ALA A 89 -9.90 -11.14 -5.24
N SER A 90 -10.61 -12.22 -4.85
CA SER A 90 -10.11 -13.19 -3.87
C SER A 90 -8.84 -13.89 -4.38
N VAL A 91 -8.84 -14.39 -5.61
CA VAL A 91 -7.65 -15.05 -6.20
C VAL A 91 -6.47 -14.09 -6.28
N LEU A 92 -6.72 -12.84 -6.69
CA LEU A 92 -5.67 -11.81 -6.73
C LEU A 92 -5.14 -11.49 -5.33
N HIS A 93 -6.03 -11.40 -4.34
CA HIS A 93 -5.65 -11.18 -2.95
C HIS A 93 -4.76 -12.30 -2.42
N ASP A 94 -5.13 -13.56 -2.63
CA ASP A 94 -4.35 -14.72 -2.18
C ASP A 94 -2.98 -14.77 -2.86
N ARG A 95 -2.93 -14.49 -4.17
CA ARG A 95 -1.67 -14.39 -4.92
C ARG A 95 -0.77 -13.29 -4.38
N ASN A 96 -1.32 -12.09 -4.15
CA ASN A 96 -0.54 -10.96 -3.61
C ASN A 96 -0.03 -11.26 -2.21
N ARG A 97 -0.83 -11.94 -1.39
CA ARG A 97 -0.43 -12.40 -0.06
C ARG A 97 0.71 -13.41 -0.13
N ALA A 98 0.66 -14.37 -1.05
CA ALA A 98 1.75 -15.33 -1.25
C ALA A 98 3.05 -14.64 -1.66
N LEU A 99 2.99 -13.73 -2.64
CA LEU A 99 4.17 -12.96 -3.09
C LEU A 99 4.75 -12.08 -1.97
N ALA A 100 3.89 -11.45 -1.17
CA ALA A 100 4.34 -10.68 -0.01
C ALA A 100 5.06 -11.58 1.00
N HIS A 101 4.51 -12.77 1.29
CA HIS A 101 5.13 -13.73 2.19
C HIS A 101 6.49 -14.21 1.69
N GLU A 102 6.59 -14.56 0.40
CA GLU A 102 7.86 -14.92 -0.23
C GLU A 102 8.90 -13.79 -0.14
N GLY A 103 8.48 -12.55 -0.39
CA GLY A 103 9.33 -11.37 -0.22
C GLY A 103 9.86 -11.22 1.20
N PHE A 104 8.98 -11.32 2.20
CA PHE A 104 9.38 -11.25 3.61
C PHE A 104 10.37 -12.36 3.99
N GLU A 105 10.18 -13.58 3.50
CA GLU A 105 11.13 -14.67 3.76
C GLU A 105 12.50 -14.41 3.13
N LEU A 106 12.55 -13.91 1.90
CA LEU A 106 13.80 -13.58 1.22
C LEU A 106 14.54 -12.45 1.93
N ASP A 107 13.81 -11.42 2.36
CA ASP A 107 14.36 -10.31 3.14
C ASP A 107 14.89 -10.79 4.49
N ALA A 108 14.14 -11.63 5.21
CA ALA A 108 14.58 -12.19 6.48
C ALA A 108 15.87 -13.02 6.33
N ARG A 109 15.97 -13.85 5.28
CA ARG A 109 17.20 -14.61 4.98
C ARG A 109 18.37 -13.68 4.67
N THR A 110 18.12 -12.61 3.91
CA THR A 110 19.14 -11.63 3.54
C THR A 110 19.65 -10.88 4.77
N VAL A 111 18.75 -10.44 5.64
CA VAL A 111 19.08 -9.76 6.90
C VAL A 111 19.90 -10.70 7.81
N ASN A 112 19.48 -11.95 7.96
CA ASN A 112 20.23 -12.93 8.78
C ASN A 112 21.64 -13.16 8.24
N ARG A 113 21.79 -13.33 6.93
CA ARG A 113 23.10 -13.49 6.29
C ARG A 113 24.00 -12.26 6.51
N LEU A 114 23.44 -11.06 6.34
CA LEU A 114 24.19 -9.82 6.56
C LEU A 114 24.58 -9.67 8.03
N HIS A 115 23.69 -10.03 8.96
CA HIS A 115 23.97 -10.02 10.39
C HIS A 115 25.15 -10.95 10.72
N GLU A 116 25.15 -12.20 10.22
CA GLU A 116 26.27 -13.14 10.40
C GLU A 116 27.59 -12.59 9.84
N GLN A 117 27.55 -11.92 8.69
CA GLN A 117 28.74 -11.28 8.11
C GLN A 117 29.26 -10.13 8.97
N VAL A 118 28.37 -9.30 9.50
CA VAL A 118 28.74 -8.20 10.41
C VAL A 118 29.37 -8.75 11.68
N GLU A 119 28.80 -9.79 12.28
CA GLU A 119 29.36 -10.45 13.47
C GLU A 119 30.73 -11.09 13.19
N ALA A 120 30.91 -11.71 12.02
CA ALA A 120 32.20 -12.28 11.61
C ALA A 120 33.27 -11.19 11.43
N LEU A 121 32.93 -10.10 10.74
CA LEU A 121 33.84 -8.95 10.56
C LEU A 121 34.13 -8.26 11.88
N GLY A 122 33.16 -8.16 12.78
CA GLY A 122 33.33 -7.62 14.13
C GLY A 122 34.40 -8.40 14.89
N ARG A 123 34.26 -9.74 14.94
CA ARG A 123 35.24 -10.62 15.59
C ARG A 123 36.64 -10.52 14.99
N GLU A 124 36.73 -10.46 13.66
CA GLU A 124 38.01 -10.31 12.98
C GLU A 124 38.66 -8.96 13.28
N ASN A 125 37.88 -7.88 13.33
CA ASN A 125 38.39 -6.57 13.70
C ASN A 125 38.91 -6.58 15.15
N THR A 126 38.19 -7.20 16.09
CA THR A 126 38.67 -7.34 17.47
C THR A 126 39.98 -8.13 17.55
N ARG A 127 40.09 -9.23 16.78
CA ARG A 127 41.32 -10.03 16.69
C ARG A 127 42.51 -9.20 16.18
N LEU A 128 42.30 -8.40 15.14
CA LEU A 128 43.33 -7.54 14.57
C LEU A 128 43.72 -6.41 15.52
N GLU A 129 42.75 -5.84 16.25
CA GLU A 129 43.00 -4.85 17.30
C GLU A 129 43.84 -5.45 18.44
N ASP A 130 43.53 -6.66 18.89
CA ASP A 130 44.30 -7.37 19.92
C ASP A 130 45.73 -7.71 19.46
N GLU A 131 45.90 -8.14 18.20
CA GLU A 131 47.22 -8.42 17.61
C GLU A 131 48.06 -7.14 17.48
N ALA A 132 47.44 -6.02 17.08
CA ALA A 132 48.09 -4.72 17.01
C ALA A 132 48.41 -4.15 18.40
N ALA A 133 47.67 -4.54 19.44
CA ALA A 133 47.90 -4.14 20.82
C ALA A 133 49.02 -4.92 21.51
N VAL A 134 49.59 -5.97 20.89
CA VAL A 134 50.78 -6.66 21.40
C VAL A 134 51.94 -5.64 21.46
N PRO A 135 52.48 -5.34 22.66
CA PRO A 135 53.55 -4.37 22.78
C PRO A 135 54.75 -4.91 22.01
N ILE A 136 55.27 -4.11 21.06
CA ILE A 136 56.60 -4.33 20.51
C ILE A 136 57.53 -4.39 21.72
N ILE A 137 58.00 -5.59 22.06
CA ILE A 137 58.99 -5.77 23.12
C ILE A 137 60.25 -5.07 22.65
N TRP A 138 60.42 -3.82 23.06
CA TRP A 138 61.66 -3.08 22.89
C TRP A 138 62.70 -3.82 23.72
N ARG A 139 63.52 -4.68 23.08
CA ARG A 139 64.69 -5.27 23.74
C ARG A 139 65.75 -4.18 23.91
N PRO A 140 66.06 -3.71 25.13
CA PRO A 140 67.19 -2.83 25.34
C PRO A 140 68.44 -3.73 25.28
N GLY A 141 69.20 -3.66 24.19
CA GLY A 141 70.47 -4.40 24.13
C GLY A 141 71.07 -4.67 22.75
N ALA A 142 70.37 -4.40 21.64
CA ALA A 142 71.00 -4.48 20.32
C ALA A 142 71.63 -3.14 19.94
N GLU A 143 72.79 -2.85 20.53
CA GLU A 143 73.57 -1.67 20.19
C GLU A 143 74.21 -1.82 18.79
N SER A 144 73.87 -0.87 17.93
CA SER A 144 74.63 -0.37 16.78
C SER A 144 74.69 -1.19 15.48
N ARG A 145 73.82 -0.83 14.52
CA ARG A 145 74.31 -0.33 13.22
C ARG A 145 73.23 0.44 12.46
N ASN A 146 73.38 1.76 12.53
CA ASN A 146 72.98 2.78 11.57
C ASN A 146 72.30 2.26 10.28
N ARG A 147 70.96 2.15 10.29
CA ARG A 147 70.15 2.27 9.07
C ARG A 147 69.06 3.29 9.35
N ARG A 148 69.21 4.48 8.76
CA ARG A 148 68.11 5.42 8.59
C ARG A 148 67.07 4.72 7.72
N LEU A 149 65.91 4.40 8.28
CA LEU A 149 64.69 4.18 7.50
C LEU A 149 63.85 5.46 7.61
N PRO A 150 63.21 5.90 6.51
CA PRO A 150 62.47 7.16 6.49
C PRO A 150 61.21 7.03 7.33
N ILE A 151 61.01 7.99 8.22
CA ILE A 151 59.75 8.20 8.92
C ILE A 151 58.76 8.73 7.87
N THR A 152 57.91 7.86 7.32
CA THR A 152 56.68 8.31 6.67
C THR A 152 55.60 8.40 7.74
N SER A 153 55.48 9.58 8.34
CA SER A 153 54.33 9.94 9.15
C SER A 153 53.12 10.14 8.23
N THR A 154 52.42 9.06 7.89
CA THR A 154 51.08 9.21 7.31
C THR A 154 50.11 9.45 8.45
N GLY A 155 49.91 10.73 8.78
CA GLY A 155 48.91 11.15 9.76
C GLY A 155 47.52 10.73 9.29
N TYR A 156 46.90 9.78 9.98
CA TYR A 156 45.47 9.53 9.85
C TYR A 156 44.71 10.71 10.44
N ASN A 157 44.11 11.49 9.55
CA ASN A 157 43.23 12.61 9.86
C ASN A 157 41.90 12.07 10.45
N THR A 158 41.71 12.21 11.76
CA THR A 158 40.50 11.76 12.50
C THR A 158 39.29 12.71 12.35
N SER A 159 39.18 13.46 11.27
CA SER A 159 38.10 14.44 11.04
C SER A 159 36.72 13.82 10.75
N TRP A 160 36.61 12.52 10.47
CA TRP A 160 35.33 11.88 10.16
C TRP A 160 34.51 11.45 11.40
N LEU A 161 35.11 11.43 12.59
CA LEU A 161 34.41 10.99 13.82
C LEU A 161 33.56 12.07 14.52
N ARG A 162 33.41 13.29 13.96
CA ARG A 162 32.61 14.37 14.57
C ARG A 162 31.25 14.66 13.92
N ARG A 163 30.79 13.85 12.96
CA ARG A 163 29.51 14.09 12.25
C ARG A 163 28.40 13.07 12.53
N ALA A 164 28.47 12.32 13.64
CA ALA A 164 27.45 11.33 14.00
C ALA A 164 26.77 11.58 15.37
N ARG A 165 26.65 12.85 15.80
CA ARG A 165 25.76 13.24 16.92
C ARG A 165 25.06 14.56 16.61
N ARG A 166 24.08 14.51 15.70
CA ARG A 166 22.96 15.47 15.64
C ARG A 166 21.70 14.70 15.27
N THR A 167 20.99 14.24 16.29
CA THR A 167 19.57 13.94 16.20
C THR A 167 18.81 15.23 15.88
N PRO A 168 17.89 15.24 14.90
CA PRO A 168 16.92 16.32 14.78
C PRO A 168 15.89 16.18 15.90
N ASP A 169 15.84 17.17 16.77
CA ASP A 169 14.79 17.34 17.78
C ASP A 169 13.58 17.97 17.09
N CYS A 170 12.60 17.16 16.69
CA CYS A 170 11.33 17.65 16.14
C CYS A 170 10.35 17.92 17.28
N ARG A 171 10.48 19.09 17.91
CA ARG A 171 9.40 19.75 18.66
C ARG A 171 9.40 21.24 18.34
N ARG A 172 8.23 21.70 17.85
CA ARG A 172 7.67 23.07 17.73
C ARG A 172 7.63 23.63 16.32
N GLY A 173 6.43 24.07 15.95
CA GLY A 173 6.14 25.00 14.85
C GLY A 173 5.00 24.50 14.00
#